data_AF-A0A510KWW2-F1
#
_entry.id   AF-A0A510KWW2-F1
#
_cell.length_a   1.000
_cell.length_b   1.000
_cell.length_c   1.000
_cell.angle_alpha   90.00
_cell.angle_beta   90.00
_cell.angle_gamma   90.00
#
_symmetry.space_group_name_H-M   'P 1'
#
loop_
_entity.id
_entity.type
_entity.pdbx_description
1 polymer ?
#
loop_
_entity_poly.entity_id
_entity_poly.type
_entity_poly.pdbx_seq_one_letter_code
_entity_poly.pdbx_strand_id
1 'polypeptide(L)' 'MVIYERKVRLYTKSFLDEYIRVNELTRKLNKKIGFSIFKVVVDVETSTLKVLNRYEHRSKNKFQNTFREVLNNVR' A
#
# COMPACT_ATOMS: atom_id res chain seq x y z
N MET A 1 -3.74 -5.05 -9.19
CA MET A 1 -4.55 -3.83 -9.04
C MET A 1 -3.79 -2.79 -8.26
N VAL A 2 -3.38 -1.80 -9.03
CA VAL A 2 -2.80 -0.56 -8.55
C VAL A 2 -3.97 0.38 -8.27
N ILE A 3 -4.06 0.95 -7.07
CA ILE A 3 -5.14 1.90 -6.72
C ILE A 3 -4.72 3.36 -6.90
N TYR A 4 -3.43 3.60 -7.07
CA TYR A 4 -2.85 4.91 -7.32
C TYR A 4 -1.52 4.72 -8.05
N GLU A 5 -1.31 5.51 -9.10
CA GLU A 5 -0.08 5.51 -9.89
C GLU A 5 0.24 6.94 -10.34
N ARG A 6 1.49 7.37 -10.16
CA ARG A 6 1.95 8.68 -10.63
C ARG A 6 3.41 8.62 -11.03
N LYS A 7 3.71 9.11 -12.24
CA LYS A 7 5.09 9.37 -12.67
C LYS A 7 5.61 10.60 -11.96
N VAL A 8 6.74 10.46 -11.27
CA VAL A 8 7.38 11.56 -10.54
C VAL A 8 8.89 11.41 -10.67
N ARG A 9 9.57 12.51 -11.01
CA ARG A 9 11.02 12.50 -11.20
C ARG A 9 11.74 12.14 -9.90
N LEU A 10 12.42 11.01 -9.88
CA LEU A 10 13.12 10.52 -8.68
C LEU A 10 14.20 11.51 -8.21
N TYR A 11 14.56 11.40 -6.93
CA TYR A 11 15.61 12.20 -6.29
C TYR A 11 15.37 13.73 -6.31
N THR A 12 14.13 14.15 -6.56
CA THR A 12 13.71 15.55 -6.44
C THR A 12 12.93 15.77 -5.16
N LYS A 13 12.88 17.03 -4.70
CA LYS A 13 12.04 17.41 -3.55
C LYS A 13 10.56 17.06 -3.80
N SER A 14 10.07 17.28 -5.02
CA SER A 14 8.68 16.95 -5.39
C SER A 14 8.38 15.45 -5.31
N PHE A 15 9.36 14.58 -5.58
CA PHE A 15 9.21 13.15 -5.34
C PHE A 15 9.10 12.82 -3.86
N LEU A 16 9.97 13.40 -3.03
CA LEU A 16 9.94 13.16 -1.59
C LEU A 16 8.62 13.63 -0.96
N ASP A 17 8.16 14.83 -1.34
CA ASP A 17 6.90 15.40 -0.86
C ASP A 17 5.71 14.51 -1.25
N GLU A 18 5.67 14.04 -2.50
CA GLU A 18 4.61 13.16 -2.97
C GLU A 18 4.67 11.78 -2.30
N TYR A 19 5.88 11.23 -2.12
CA TYR A 19 6.07 9.97 -1.41
C TYR A 19 5.56 10.05 0.03
N ILE A 20 5.92 11.10 0.77
CA ILE A 20 5.47 11.32 2.15
C ILE A 20 3.94 11.41 2.18
N ARG A 21 3.36 12.25 1.31
CA ARG A 21 1.91 12.44 1.21
C ARG A 21 1.16 11.13 0.96
N VAL A 22 1.60 10.36 -0.05
CA VAL A 22 0.99 9.08 -0.41
C VAL A 22 1.17 8.04 0.68
N ASN A 23 2.33 8.02 1.35
CA ASN A 23 2.59 7.12 2.46
C ASN A 23 1.69 7.40 3.67
N GLU A 24 1.47 8.66 4.03
CA GLU A 24 0.55 9.02 5.10
C GLU A 24 -0.90 8.66 4.78
N LEU A 25 -1.35 8.93 3.55
CA LEU A 25 -2.69 8.56 3.10
C LEU A 25 -2.88 7.04 3.12
N THR A 26 -1.88 6.29 2.65
CA THR A 26 -1.89 4.82 2.69
C THR A 26 -1.93 4.30 4.11
N ARG A 27 -1.18 4.91 5.04
CA ARG A 27 -1.20 4.57 6.47
C ARG A 27 -2.57 4.83 7.09
N LYS A 28 -3.18 6.00 6.82
CA LYS A 28 -4.53 6.34 7.30
C LYS A 28 -5.58 5.36 6.77
N LEU A 29 -5.49 5.00 5.49
CA LEU A 29 -6.39 4.04 4.86
C LEU A 29 -6.27 2.66 5.49
N ASN A 30 -5.05 2.15 5.65
CA ASN A 30 -4.80 0.87 6.33
C ASN A 30 -5.30 0.89 7.78
N LYS A 31 -5.09 1.99 8.51
CA LYS A 31 -5.60 2.15 9.88
C LYS A 31 -7.14 2.13 9.93
N LYS A 32 -7.81 2.80 8.99
CA LYS A 32 -9.28 2.81 8.89
C LYS A 32 -9.84 1.42 8.61
N ILE A 33 -9.13 0.61 7.84
CA ILE A 33 -9.51 -0.78 7.55
C ILE A 33 -9.17 -1.70 8.74
N GLY A 34 -8.24 -1.30 9.60
CA GLY A 34 -7.70 -2.14 10.69
C GLY A 34 -6.61 -3.10 10.23
N PHE A 35 -6.19 -3.03 8.96
CA PHE A 35 -5.26 -3.98 8.34
C PHE A 35 -4.35 -3.30 7.31
N SER A 36 -3.10 -3.77 7.22
CA SER A 36 -2.12 -3.27 6.24
C SER A 36 -2.34 -3.87 4.84
N ILE A 37 -3.44 -3.51 4.18
CA ILE A 37 -3.79 -4.00 2.84
C ILE A 37 -2.96 -3.35 1.75
N PHE A 38 -2.75 -2.04 1.84
CA PHE A 38 -2.11 -1.27 0.78
C PHE A 38 -0.63 -1.02 1.07
N LYS A 39 0.20 -1.04 0.02
CA LYS A 39 1.65 -0.79 0.08
C LYS A 39 2.04 0.26 -0.94
N VAL A 40 2.79 1.27 -0.50
CA VAL A 40 3.48 2.19 -1.41
C VAL A 40 4.71 1.49 -1.99
N VAL A 41 4.87 1.54 -3.31
CA VAL A 41 6.00 0.98 -4.06
C VAL A 41 6.55 2.05 -4.98
N VAL A 42 7.87 2.15 -5.03
CA VAL A 42 8.60 3.03 -5.94
C VAL A 42 9.23 2.15 -7.02
N ASP A 43 8.89 2.44 -8.26
CA ASP A 43 9.46 1.83 -9.44
C ASP A 43 10.56 2.74 -9.97
N VAL A 44 11.81 2.34 -9.75
CA VAL A 44 12.98 3.18 -10.01
C VAL A 44 13.24 3.31 -11.51
N GLU A 45 13.01 2.24 -12.27
CA GLU A 45 13.21 2.20 -13.72
C GLU A 45 12.28 3.16 -14.44
N THR A 46 11.01 3.16 -14.03
CA THR A 46 9.99 4.01 -14.67
C THR A 46 9.75 5.34 -13.95
N SER A 47 10.46 5.60 -12.84
CA SER A 47 10.25 6.77 -11.99
C SER A 47 8.78 6.93 -11.58
N THR A 48 8.18 5.84 -11.10
CA THR A 48 6.74 5.79 -10.80
C THR A 48 6.48 5.46 -9.33
N LEU A 49 5.62 6.24 -8.70
CA LEU A 49 5.08 5.98 -7.37
C LEU A 49 3.74 5.25 -7.51
N LYS A 50 3.64 4.05 -6.93
CA LYS A 50 2.47 3.17 -7.03
C LYS A 50 1.96 2.80 -5.64
N VAL A 51 0.65 2.60 -5.51
CA VAL A 51 0.04 1.98 -4.33
C VAL A 51 -0.63 0.67 -4.75
N LEU A 52 -0.13 -0.43 -4.19
CA LEU A 52 -0.54 -1.79 -4.53
C LEU A 52 -1.38 -2.41 -3.41
N ASN A 53 -2.38 -3.22 -3.79
CA ASN A 53 -3.03 -4.13 -2.86
C ASN A 53 -2.17 -5.39 -2.65
N ARG A 54 -1.74 -5.65 -1.41
CA ARG A 54 -0.87 -6.78 -1.06
C ARG A 54 -1.52 -8.16 -1.22
N TYR A 55 -2.86 -8.22 -1.26
CA TYR A 55 -3.60 -9.47 -1.12
C TYR A 55 -4.31 -9.92 -2.39
N GLU A 56 -4.26 -9.14 -3.45
CA GLU A 56 -4.99 -9.44 -4.67
C GLU A 56 -4.46 -10.67 -5.42
N HIS A 57 -3.13 -10.90 -5.39
CA HIS A 57 -2.51 -12.09 -5.98
C HIS A 57 -2.46 -13.28 -5.01
N ARG A 58 -2.83 -13.10 -3.74
CA ARG A 58 -2.99 -14.22 -2.82
C ARG A 58 -4.41 -14.77 -3.01
N SER A 59 -4.54 -16.09 -3.18
CA SER A 59 -5.88 -16.71 -3.30
C SER A 59 -6.79 -16.22 -2.17
N LYS A 60 -8.08 -15.97 -2.47
CA LYS A 60 -9.09 -15.50 -1.50
C LYS A 60 -9.02 -16.24 -0.16
N ASN A 61 -8.66 -17.53 -0.19
CA ASN A 61 -8.51 -18.39 0.99
C ASN A 61 -7.38 -17.94 1.94
N LYS A 62 -6.21 -17.53 1.42
CA LYS A 62 -5.12 -17.02 2.28
C LYS A 62 -5.47 -15.68 2.92
N PHE A 63 -6.17 -14.80 2.19
CA PHE A 63 -6.65 -13.53 2.77
C PHE A 63 -7.63 -13.76 3.90
N GLN A 64 -8.67 -14.59 3.68
CA GLN A 64 -9.66 -14.92 4.73
C GLN A 64 -9.01 -15.56 5.96
N ASN A 65 -8.03 -16.46 5.78
CA ASN A 65 -7.35 -17.10 6.88
C ASN A 65 -6.50 -16.12 7.70
N THR A 66 -5.72 -15.25 7.05
CA THR A 66 -4.94 -14.21 7.75
C THR A 66 -5.85 -13.19 8.44
N PHE A 67 -7.00 -12.84 7.84
CA PHE A 67 -7.97 -11.95 8.47
C PHE A 67 -8.59 -12.57 9.73
N ARG A 68 -8.95 -13.86 9.67
CA ARG A 68 -9.48 -14.62 10.81
C ARG A 68 -8.44 -14.77 11.93
N GLU A 69 -7.19 -15.07 11.62
CA GLU A 69 -6.11 -15.16 12.61
C GLU A 69 -5.88 -13.85 13.35
N VAL A 70 -5.81 -12.72 12.62
CA VAL A 70 -5.61 -11.41 13.26
C VAL A 70 -6.82 -11.00 14.09
N LEU A 71 -8.04 -11.24 13.62
CA LEU A 71 -9.25 -10.96 14.42
C LEU A 71 -9.30 -11.79 15.71
N ASN A 72 -8.83 -13.03 15.68
CA ASN A 72 -8.77 -13.90 16.87
C ASN A 72 -7.67 -13.50 17.85
N ASN A 73 -6.56 -12.93 17.39
CA ASN A 73 -5.42 -12.51 18.23
C ASN A 73 -5.59 -11.13 18.89
N VAL A 74 -6.65 -10.39 18.58
CA VAL A 74 -6.95 -9.06 19.18
C VAL A 74 -8.00 -9.18 20.30
N ARG A 75 -8.23 -10.39 20.84
CA ARG A 75 -9.23 -10.65 21.89
C ARG A 75 -8.62 -10.66 23.29
#